data_AF-A0A370E130-F1
#
_entry.id   AF-A0A370E130-F1
#
_cell.length_a   1.000
_cell.length_b   1.000
_cell.length_c   1.000
_cell.angle_alpha   90.00
_cell.angle_beta   90.00
_cell.angle_gamma   90.00
#
_symmetry.space_group_name_H-M   'P 1'
#
loop_
_entity.id
_entity.type
_entity.pdbx_description
1 polymer ?
#
loop_
_entity_poly.entity_id
_entity_poly.type
_entity_poly.pdbx_seq_one_letter_code
_entity_poly.pdbx_strand_id
1 'polypeptide(L)'
;MSISRREFLRLMGLASAAGMMPGSIFAAARQPADLYEVPKFGNVSLLHFTDTHAQLNPIYFREPNVNLGLGYAFNKAPHLVGDKLLNHFGIAPNGIESHAFSYLNFDAASAKYGKIGGFAHLRTLVDRIRAERGPGNTLLMDGGDTWQGSGTAYWTRGKDMVGACNMLGVDVMTGHWEFTYLDKEVISNIHDFKGDFIAQNVKVNDDAMFDYKFADFDDFDEDEGFAFKPYVIKNVGGARVAVIGQAFPYTPIANPQRFIPDWTFGIQDESMQAVVDMVRENEKPDVVVVLSHNGMDVDIKMASRVSGIDVIFGGHTHDGMPAPTIVKNAGGKTLVTNAGSNGKFLGVMDLEVKGGKVRDFRYRLLPVFSNLLPADKEMQAYIDGVRAPYKDQLDEKLAVAEETLYRRGNFNGTFDQVICDALTEVNDAQISLSPGFRWGTTVLPGQTITMDHVMDQTSITYPETYRREMSGADIKAILEDVSDNLFNKDPYYQQGGDMVRVGGLDYVCEPGKGFGKRITNMTLNDGTAIDADKKYVVAGWATVGSKSPGRPIWDVVGDYLRHQKMVKIKKLNTPKLVGVKGNPGIAEYRSS
;
A
#
# COMPACT_ATOMS: atom_id res chain seq x y z
N MET A 1 -51.82 -24.95 -4.23
CA MET A 1 -51.71 -24.28 -2.92
C MET A 1 -51.94 -22.79 -3.14
N SER A 2 -52.99 -22.21 -2.55
CA SER A 2 -53.29 -20.78 -2.69
C SER A 2 -52.53 -19.98 -1.62
N ILE A 3 -51.74 -19.00 -2.05
CA ILE A 3 -51.02 -18.10 -1.15
C ILE A 3 -52.04 -17.19 -0.47
N SER A 4 -51.97 -17.08 0.86
CA SER A 4 -52.88 -16.21 1.62
C SER A 4 -52.55 -14.73 1.43
N ARG A 5 -53.53 -13.84 1.60
CA ARG A 5 -53.35 -12.38 1.47
C ARG A 5 -52.26 -11.82 2.42
N ARG A 6 -52.01 -12.51 3.54
CA ARG A 6 -50.97 -12.15 4.52
C ARG A 6 -49.57 -12.58 4.09
N GLU A 7 -49.45 -13.72 3.40
CA GLU A 7 -48.21 -14.17 2.78
C GLU A 7 -47.86 -13.34 1.55
N PHE A 8 -48.86 -12.96 0.75
CA PHE A 8 -48.68 -12.03 -0.38
C PHE A 8 -48.16 -10.66 0.10
N LEU A 9 -48.69 -10.12 1.20
CA LEU A 9 -48.22 -8.86 1.79
C LEU A 9 -46.82 -8.98 2.42
N ARG A 10 -46.43 -10.15 2.97
CA ARG A 10 -45.06 -10.40 3.41
C ARG A 10 -44.08 -10.55 2.24
N LEU A 11 -44.50 -11.17 1.14
CA LEU A 11 -43.71 -11.25 -0.10
C LEU A 11 -43.51 -9.86 -0.72
N MET A 12 -44.55 -9.02 -0.74
CA MET A 12 -44.47 -7.62 -1.14
C MET A 12 -43.58 -6.79 -0.20
N GLY A 13 -43.62 -7.05 1.11
CA GLY A 13 -42.75 -6.43 2.11
C GLY A 13 -41.26 -6.82 1.96
N LEU A 14 -40.99 -8.08 1.62
CA LEU A 14 -39.64 -8.56 1.31
C LEU A 14 -39.14 -8.05 -0.05
N ALA A 15 -40.02 -7.93 -1.05
CA ALA A 15 -39.69 -7.36 -2.35
C ALA A 15 -39.43 -5.84 -2.29
N SER A 16 -40.09 -5.12 -1.37
CA SER A 16 -39.83 -3.69 -1.13
C SER A 16 -38.57 -3.44 -0.30
N ALA A 17 -38.15 -4.38 0.56
CA ALA A 17 -36.84 -4.34 1.21
C ALA A 17 -35.68 -4.69 0.24
N ALA A 18 -35.93 -5.52 -0.78
CA ALA A 18 -34.97 -5.79 -1.85
C ALA A 18 -34.87 -4.63 -2.88
N GLY A 19 -35.83 -3.71 -2.90
CA GLY A 19 -35.94 -2.61 -3.86
C GLY A 19 -35.30 -1.28 -3.44
N MET A 20 -34.55 -1.24 -2.32
CA MET A 20 -33.84 -0.03 -1.85
C MET A 20 -32.31 -0.17 -1.88
N MET A 21 -31.79 -0.98 -2.80
CA MET A 21 -30.38 -0.89 -3.19
C MET A 21 -30.31 0.10 -4.36
N PRO A 22 -29.68 1.28 -4.23
CA PRO A 22 -29.42 2.10 -5.39
C PRO A 22 -28.65 1.24 -6.40
N GLY A 23 -29.10 1.23 -7.67
CA GLY A 23 -28.51 0.47 -8.77
C GLY A 23 -27.10 0.92 -9.17
N SER A 24 -26.32 1.46 -8.22
CA SER A 24 -24.99 2.04 -8.40
C SER A 24 -23.86 1.15 -7.91
N ILE A 25 -24.10 -0.10 -7.49
CA ILE A 25 -23.04 -0.92 -6.87
C ILE A 25 -22.57 -2.08 -7.74
N PHE A 26 -23.42 -2.73 -8.54
CA PHE A 26 -22.97 -3.66 -9.59
C PHE A 26 -24.02 -3.69 -10.68
N ALA A 27 -23.82 -2.94 -11.77
CA ALA A 27 -24.42 -3.39 -13.01
C ALA A 27 -23.74 -4.73 -13.31
N ALA A 28 -24.49 -5.82 -13.21
CA ALA A 28 -24.16 -7.08 -13.87
C ALA A 28 -24.21 -6.83 -15.39
N ALA A 29 -23.29 -6.00 -15.88
CA ALA A 29 -23.05 -5.77 -17.28
C ALA A 29 -22.19 -6.94 -17.77
N ARG A 30 -22.52 -7.50 -18.94
CA ARG A 30 -21.60 -8.32 -19.72
C ARG A 30 -20.20 -7.73 -19.59
N GLN A 31 -19.20 -8.56 -19.26
CA GLN A 31 -17.81 -8.09 -19.34
C GLN A 31 -17.64 -7.43 -20.71
N PRO A 32 -17.29 -6.13 -20.78
CA PRO A 32 -17.05 -5.47 -22.05
C PRO A 32 -15.98 -6.24 -22.81
N ALA A 33 -16.03 -6.18 -24.15
CA ALA A 33 -15.02 -6.85 -24.97
C ALA A 33 -13.60 -6.29 -24.70
N ASP A 34 -13.53 -5.05 -24.23
CA ASP A 34 -12.32 -4.36 -23.79
C ASP A 34 -12.37 -4.09 -22.27
N LEU A 35 -11.38 -4.58 -21.53
CA LEU A 35 -11.22 -4.39 -20.07
C LEU A 35 -11.18 -2.90 -19.67
N TYR A 36 -10.68 -2.05 -20.56
CA TYR A 36 -10.43 -0.63 -20.32
C TYR A 36 -11.55 0.28 -20.82
N GLU A 37 -12.63 -0.28 -21.35
CA GLU A 37 -13.83 0.50 -21.68
C GLU A 37 -14.55 0.92 -20.39
N VAL A 38 -14.40 2.19 -20.01
CA VAL A 38 -15.09 2.77 -18.85
C VAL A 38 -16.09 3.82 -19.35
N PRO A 39 -17.39 3.49 -19.46
CA PRO A 39 -18.40 4.42 -19.93
C PRO A 39 -18.34 5.75 -19.17
N LYS A 40 -18.31 6.86 -19.92
CA LYS A 40 -18.28 8.19 -19.34
C LYS A 40 -19.52 8.41 -18.45
N PHE A 41 -19.30 8.92 -17.26
CA PHE A 41 -20.34 9.25 -16.30
C PHE A 41 -20.04 10.59 -15.62
N GLY A 42 -21.08 11.37 -15.28
CA GLY A 42 -20.92 12.63 -14.58
C GLY A 42 -20.10 13.68 -15.34
N ASN A 43 -19.58 14.64 -14.59
CA ASN A 43 -18.78 15.76 -15.11
C ASN A 43 -17.37 15.82 -14.52
N VAL A 44 -17.12 15.18 -13.37
CA VAL A 44 -15.80 15.15 -12.71
C VAL A 44 -15.25 13.72 -12.74
N SER A 45 -14.01 13.55 -13.17
CA SER A 45 -13.31 12.26 -13.11
C SER A 45 -12.05 12.39 -12.25
N LEU A 46 -11.98 11.64 -11.15
CA LEU A 46 -10.84 11.62 -10.25
C LEU A 46 -10.09 10.30 -10.49
N LEU A 47 -8.82 10.42 -10.88
CA LEU A 47 -7.93 9.30 -11.16
C LEU A 47 -6.97 9.14 -9.97
N HIS A 48 -6.79 7.92 -9.50
CA HIS A 48 -5.98 7.65 -8.31
C HIS A 48 -5.10 6.43 -8.50
N PHE A 49 -3.83 6.56 -8.18
CA PHE A 49 -2.90 5.46 -7.96
C PHE A 49 -2.09 5.76 -6.69
N THR A 50 -1.41 4.77 -6.12
CA THR A 50 -0.66 4.92 -4.86
C THR A 50 0.35 3.78 -4.74
N ASP A 51 1.29 3.93 -3.80
CA ASP A 51 2.19 2.87 -3.35
C ASP A 51 2.95 2.24 -4.53
N THR A 52 3.43 3.04 -5.48
CA THR A 52 4.10 2.48 -6.67
C THR A 52 5.47 1.89 -6.33
N HIS A 53 6.04 2.28 -5.19
CA HIS A 53 7.31 1.79 -4.67
C HIS A 53 8.41 1.77 -5.75
N ALA A 54 8.50 2.87 -6.49
CA ALA A 54 9.46 3.14 -7.55
C ALA A 54 9.56 2.06 -8.64
N GLN A 55 8.47 1.32 -8.90
CA GLN A 55 8.41 0.32 -9.95
C GLN A 55 8.11 0.96 -11.31
N LEU A 56 9.16 1.43 -11.98
CA LEU A 56 9.07 2.01 -13.33
C LEU A 56 8.67 0.98 -14.40
N ASN A 57 9.14 -0.26 -14.26
CA ASN A 57 8.91 -1.34 -15.22
C ASN A 57 7.73 -2.24 -14.80
N PRO A 58 7.11 -2.96 -15.76
CA PRO A 58 6.12 -3.99 -15.41
C PRO A 58 6.72 -5.12 -14.56
N ILE A 59 5.93 -5.58 -13.60
CA ILE A 59 6.29 -6.62 -12.62
C ILE A 59 5.28 -7.76 -12.62
N TYR A 60 5.59 -8.83 -11.88
CA TYR A 60 4.58 -9.73 -11.35
C TYR A 60 4.32 -9.36 -9.89
N PHE A 61 3.05 -9.37 -9.46
CA PHE A 61 2.70 -9.07 -8.07
C PHE A 61 1.50 -9.89 -7.59
N ARG A 62 1.78 -10.85 -6.70
CA ARG A 62 0.79 -11.73 -6.07
C ARG A 62 0.16 -11.06 -4.85
N GLU A 63 -1.16 -10.96 -4.86
CA GLU A 63 -1.96 -10.51 -3.71
C GLU A 63 -1.82 -11.47 -2.50
N PRO A 64 -2.12 -11.03 -1.27
CA PRO A 64 -1.96 -11.87 -0.09
C PRO A 64 -2.99 -13.00 -0.04
N ASN A 65 -2.58 -14.15 0.49
CA ASN A 65 -3.49 -15.21 0.93
C ASN A 65 -3.80 -15.14 2.43
N VAL A 66 -3.16 -14.23 3.16
CA VAL A 66 -3.44 -13.93 4.58
C VAL A 66 -3.45 -12.42 4.78
N ASN A 67 -4.64 -11.88 5.03
CA ASN A 67 -4.91 -10.50 5.45
C ASN A 67 -6.08 -10.51 6.45
N LEU A 68 -5.78 -10.77 7.72
CA LEU A 68 -6.73 -11.06 8.78
C LEU A 68 -7.43 -9.82 9.30
N GLY A 69 -8.76 -9.78 9.11
CA GLY A 69 -9.63 -8.80 9.75
C GLY A 69 -10.13 -9.33 11.08
N LEU A 70 -9.97 -8.54 12.16
CA LEU A 70 -10.45 -8.88 13.50
C LEU A 70 -11.45 -7.83 14.01
N GLY A 71 -12.30 -8.23 14.97
CA GLY A 71 -13.23 -7.31 15.60
C GLY A 71 -14.12 -6.59 14.59
N TYR A 72 -14.02 -5.26 14.52
CA TYR A 72 -14.82 -4.44 13.62
C TYR A 72 -14.52 -4.70 12.13
N ALA A 73 -13.32 -5.20 11.80
CA ALA A 73 -12.85 -5.50 10.44
C ALA A 73 -13.17 -6.93 9.99
N PHE A 74 -13.71 -7.78 10.87
CA PHE A 74 -14.07 -9.16 10.53
C PHE A 74 -15.08 -9.20 9.38
N ASN A 75 -14.77 -9.98 8.34
CA ASN A 75 -15.63 -10.15 7.16
C ASN A 75 -16.00 -8.84 6.45
N LYS A 76 -15.04 -7.90 6.40
CA LYS A 76 -15.12 -6.66 5.65
C LYS A 76 -13.89 -6.50 4.78
N ALA A 77 -14.04 -5.89 3.61
CA ALA A 77 -12.90 -5.39 2.86
C ALA A 77 -12.18 -4.29 3.68
N PRO A 78 -10.84 -4.22 3.64
CA PRO A 78 -9.95 -4.95 2.73
C PRO A 78 -9.51 -6.36 3.19
N HIS A 79 -10.02 -6.86 4.32
CA HIS A 79 -9.63 -8.12 4.96
C HIS A 79 -10.30 -9.38 4.41
N LEU A 80 -10.53 -9.39 3.09
CA LEU A 80 -11.07 -10.53 2.36
C LEU A 80 -9.99 -10.99 1.38
N VAL A 81 -9.73 -12.29 1.29
CA VAL A 81 -8.74 -12.85 0.37
C VAL A 81 -9.32 -13.96 -0.50
N GLY A 82 -8.67 -14.24 -1.63
CA GLY A 82 -9.04 -15.33 -2.53
C GLY A 82 -10.53 -15.32 -2.91
N ASP A 83 -11.19 -16.47 -2.84
CA ASP A 83 -12.60 -16.61 -3.24
C ASP A 83 -13.54 -15.72 -2.41
N LYS A 84 -13.18 -15.38 -1.16
CA LYS A 84 -14.02 -14.51 -0.33
C LYS A 84 -14.05 -13.09 -0.88
N LEU A 85 -12.91 -12.58 -1.35
CA LEU A 85 -12.82 -11.29 -2.03
C LEU A 85 -13.58 -11.35 -3.36
N LEU A 86 -13.31 -12.36 -4.19
CA LEU A 86 -13.94 -12.47 -5.51
C LEU A 86 -15.47 -12.51 -5.41
N ASN A 87 -16.01 -13.32 -4.50
CA ASN A 87 -17.45 -13.39 -4.28
C ASN A 87 -18.05 -12.08 -3.73
N HIS A 88 -17.33 -11.38 -2.84
CA HIS A 88 -17.80 -10.12 -2.27
C HIS A 88 -17.96 -9.03 -3.34
N PHE A 89 -17.03 -8.96 -4.30
CA PHE A 89 -17.05 -7.97 -5.37
C PHE A 89 -17.61 -8.51 -6.70
N GLY A 90 -18.19 -9.71 -6.72
CA GLY A 90 -18.77 -10.30 -7.93
C GLY A 90 -17.77 -10.53 -9.08
N ILE A 91 -16.49 -10.76 -8.75
CA ILE A 91 -15.43 -11.00 -9.74
C ILE A 91 -15.44 -12.49 -10.13
N ALA A 92 -15.45 -12.77 -11.43
CA ALA A 92 -15.42 -14.15 -11.91
C ALA A 92 -14.06 -14.82 -11.61
N PRO A 93 -14.05 -16.06 -11.07
CA PRO A 93 -12.81 -16.78 -10.80
C PRO A 93 -12.09 -17.16 -12.10
N ASN A 94 -10.76 -17.30 -12.04
CA ASN A 94 -9.89 -17.69 -13.16
C ASN A 94 -9.88 -16.73 -14.37
N GLY A 95 -10.52 -15.57 -14.23
CA GLY A 95 -10.47 -14.47 -15.20
C GLY A 95 -9.27 -13.56 -15.00
N ILE A 96 -9.09 -12.62 -15.92
CA ILE A 96 -8.01 -11.62 -15.87
C ILE A 96 -8.13 -10.69 -14.65
N GLU A 97 -9.34 -10.27 -14.29
CA GLU A 97 -9.59 -9.48 -13.08
C GLU A 97 -9.28 -10.30 -11.81
N SER A 98 -9.66 -11.58 -11.77
CA SER A 98 -9.31 -12.47 -10.64
C SER A 98 -7.80 -12.62 -10.46
N HIS A 99 -7.02 -12.63 -11.54
CA HIS A 99 -5.56 -12.63 -11.47
C HIS A 99 -5.00 -11.34 -10.89
N ALA A 100 -5.60 -10.19 -11.23
CA ALA A 100 -5.18 -8.91 -10.65
C ALA A 100 -5.54 -8.82 -9.16
N PHE A 101 -6.73 -9.26 -8.76
CA PHE A 101 -7.24 -9.03 -7.39
C PHE A 101 -7.00 -10.17 -6.39
N SER A 102 -6.41 -11.30 -6.81
CA SER A 102 -6.23 -12.43 -5.90
C SER A 102 -4.95 -13.21 -6.15
N TYR A 103 -4.58 -14.01 -5.16
CA TYR A 103 -3.45 -14.92 -5.23
C TYR A 103 -3.77 -16.24 -5.98
N LEU A 104 -5.05 -16.47 -6.29
CA LEU A 104 -5.54 -17.75 -6.80
C LEU A 104 -4.96 -18.05 -8.17
N ASN A 105 -4.46 -19.28 -8.36
CA ASN A 105 -3.89 -19.76 -9.62
C ASN A 105 -2.82 -18.81 -10.21
N PHE A 106 -2.07 -18.11 -9.35
CA PHE A 106 -1.21 -17.00 -9.75
C PHE A 106 -0.19 -17.38 -10.83
N ASP A 107 0.49 -18.53 -10.72
CA ASP A 107 1.53 -18.93 -11.66
C ASP A 107 0.96 -19.17 -13.07
N ALA A 108 -0.12 -19.95 -13.16
CA ALA A 108 -0.79 -20.24 -14.42
C ALA A 108 -1.42 -18.98 -15.03
N ALA A 109 -1.98 -18.11 -14.20
CA ALA A 109 -2.56 -16.85 -14.63
C ALA A 109 -1.48 -15.86 -15.10
N SER A 110 -0.32 -15.81 -14.43
CA SER A 110 0.83 -14.98 -14.83
C SER A 110 1.40 -15.40 -16.18
N ALA A 111 1.46 -16.70 -16.45
CA ALA A 111 1.87 -17.23 -17.76
C ALA A 111 0.89 -16.83 -18.88
N LYS A 112 -0.40 -16.71 -18.56
CA LYS A 112 -1.46 -16.36 -19.51
C LYS A 112 -1.61 -14.85 -19.72
N TYR A 113 -1.63 -14.07 -18.65
CA TYR A 113 -1.99 -12.65 -18.66
C TYR A 113 -0.77 -11.73 -18.54
N GLY A 114 0.42 -12.25 -18.24
CA GLY A 114 1.66 -11.48 -18.26
C GLY A 114 1.83 -10.55 -17.05
N LYS A 115 2.72 -9.57 -17.24
CA LYS A 115 3.10 -8.60 -16.21
C LYS A 115 2.10 -7.45 -16.10
N ILE A 116 2.11 -6.81 -14.95
CA ILE A 116 1.25 -5.69 -14.57
C ILE A 116 2.07 -4.46 -14.16
N GLY A 117 1.44 -3.30 -14.16
CA GLY A 117 2.07 -2.02 -13.83
C GLY A 117 3.05 -1.53 -14.90
N GLY A 118 4.02 -0.74 -14.45
CA GLY A 118 4.98 -0.06 -15.31
C GLY A 118 4.47 1.30 -15.81
N PHE A 119 5.27 2.35 -15.63
CA PHE A 119 4.87 3.73 -15.88
C PHE A 119 4.57 4.03 -17.35
N ALA A 120 5.25 3.35 -18.28
CA ALA A 120 4.96 3.50 -19.70
C ALA A 120 3.56 2.98 -20.09
N HIS A 121 3.08 1.91 -19.44
CA HIS A 121 1.75 1.35 -19.68
C HIS A 121 0.67 2.10 -18.91
N LEU A 122 0.98 2.52 -17.68
CA LEU A 122 0.13 3.39 -16.88
C LEU A 122 -0.12 4.72 -17.60
N ARG A 123 0.91 5.30 -18.23
CA ARG A 123 0.79 6.52 -19.05
C ARG A 123 -0.23 6.34 -20.17
N THR A 124 -0.14 5.26 -20.93
CA THR A 124 -1.13 4.94 -21.99
C THR A 124 -2.54 4.86 -21.44
N LEU A 125 -2.74 4.22 -20.27
CA LEU A 125 -4.06 4.13 -19.66
C LEU A 125 -4.58 5.49 -19.20
N VAL A 126 -3.74 6.28 -18.52
CA VAL A 126 -4.09 7.64 -18.07
C VAL A 126 -4.48 8.52 -19.26
N ASP A 127 -3.69 8.52 -20.34
CA ASP A 127 -3.96 9.32 -21.53
C ASP A 127 -5.26 8.89 -22.22
N ARG A 128 -5.53 7.58 -22.27
CA ARG A 128 -6.79 7.05 -22.79
C ARG A 128 -7.99 7.59 -21.98
N ILE A 129 -7.96 7.47 -20.65
CA ILE A 129 -9.06 7.96 -19.81
C ILE A 129 -9.22 9.47 -19.94
N ARG A 130 -8.11 10.24 -19.95
CA ARG A 130 -8.13 11.69 -20.19
C ARG A 130 -8.79 12.06 -21.52
N ALA A 131 -8.43 11.37 -22.60
CA ALA A 131 -9.01 11.60 -23.92
C ALA A 131 -10.51 11.28 -23.95
N GLU A 132 -10.94 10.17 -23.34
CA GLU A 132 -12.36 9.78 -23.27
C GLU A 132 -13.20 10.76 -22.44
N ARG A 133 -12.64 11.32 -21.36
CA ARG A 133 -13.35 12.28 -20.50
C ARG A 133 -13.36 13.69 -21.10
N GLY A 134 -12.30 14.06 -21.82
CA GLY A 134 -12.10 15.37 -22.43
C GLY A 134 -11.24 16.31 -21.56
N PRO A 135 -10.66 17.37 -22.15
CA PRO A 135 -9.72 18.25 -21.47
C PRO A 135 -10.36 18.94 -20.26
N GLY A 136 -9.60 19.02 -19.15
CA GLY A 136 -10.03 19.67 -17.91
C GLY A 136 -11.07 18.90 -17.09
N ASN A 137 -11.43 17.67 -17.48
CA ASN A 137 -12.43 16.86 -16.77
C ASN A 137 -11.82 15.79 -15.85
N THR A 138 -10.49 15.70 -15.80
CA THR A 138 -9.76 14.69 -15.01
C THR A 138 -8.80 15.34 -14.02
N LEU A 139 -8.60 14.72 -12.87
CA LEU A 139 -7.52 15.04 -11.92
C LEU A 139 -6.80 13.76 -11.52
N LEU A 140 -5.48 13.67 -11.75
CA LEU A 140 -4.65 12.50 -11.41
C LEU A 140 -3.93 12.73 -10.08
N MET A 141 -4.22 11.87 -9.11
CA MET A 141 -3.68 11.95 -7.76
C MET A 141 -2.83 10.73 -7.43
N ASP A 142 -1.71 10.98 -6.77
CA ASP A 142 -0.80 9.96 -6.22
C ASP A 142 -0.93 9.92 -4.69
N GLY A 143 -1.39 8.79 -4.16
CA GLY A 143 -1.58 8.58 -2.73
C GLY A 143 -0.29 8.61 -1.90
N GLY A 144 0.90 8.59 -2.51
CA GLY A 144 2.21 8.55 -1.84
C GLY A 144 2.89 7.19 -1.98
N ASP A 145 4.07 7.03 -1.37
CA ASP A 145 4.91 5.82 -1.51
C ASP A 145 5.34 5.54 -2.96
N THR A 146 5.85 6.59 -3.61
CA THR A 146 6.22 6.58 -5.01
C THR A 146 7.72 6.75 -5.22
N TRP A 147 8.40 7.57 -4.42
CA TRP A 147 9.81 7.94 -4.68
C TRP A 147 10.86 6.94 -4.16
N GLN A 148 10.45 5.87 -3.49
CA GLN A 148 11.33 4.84 -2.91
C GLN A 148 10.87 3.45 -3.36
N GLY A 149 11.73 2.43 -3.27
CA GLY A 149 11.31 1.02 -3.42
C GLY A 149 12.05 0.23 -4.48
N SER A 150 12.93 0.88 -5.26
CA SER A 150 13.73 0.26 -6.30
C SER A 150 15.19 0.72 -6.25
N GLY A 151 16.07 -0.03 -6.93
CA GLY A 151 17.50 0.32 -6.99
C GLY A 151 17.76 1.65 -7.66
N THR A 152 17.10 1.91 -8.80
CA THR A 152 17.22 3.20 -9.51
C THR A 152 16.85 4.36 -8.59
N ALA A 153 15.70 4.30 -7.91
CA ALA A 153 15.27 5.35 -7.00
C ALA A 153 16.24 5.57 -5.84
N TYR A 154 16.81 4.49 -5.27
CA TYR A 154 17.82 4.61 -4.23
C TYR A 154 19.05 5.41 -4.69
N TRP A 155 19.56 5.15 -5.90
CA TRP A 155 20.75 5.84 -6.43
C TRP A 155 20.46 7.24 -6.95
N THR A 156 19.27 7.48 -7.52
CA THR A 156 18.85 8.80 -7.99
C THR A 156 18.21 9.65 -6.89
N ARG A 157 18.11 9.13 -5.67
CA ARG A 157 17.47 9.80 -4.53
C ARG A 157 16.02 10.20 -4.83
N GLY A 158 15.29 9.31 -5.50
CA GLY A 158 13.89 9.48 -5.91
C GLY A 158 13.66 10.35 -7.16
N LYS A 159 14.70 10.99 -7.73
CA LYS A 159 14.56 11.86 -8.91
C LYS A 159 14.04 11.16 -10.17
N ASP A 160 14.34 9.87 -10.32
CA ASP A 160 13.78 9.05 -11.39
C ASP A 160 12.25 9.03 -11.35
N MET A 161 11.67 8.89 -10.16
CA MET A 161 10.23 8.88 -9.95
C MET A 161 9.62 10.28 -10.01
N VAL A 162 10.31 11.33 -9.55
CA VAL A 162 9.87 12.72 -9.76
C VAL A 162 9.68 13.01 -11.25
N GLY A 163 10.66 12.66 -12.09
CA GLY A 163 10.54 12.84 -13.54
C GLY A 163 9.47 11.95 -14.16
N ALA A 164 9.30 10.71 -13.69
CA ALA A 164 8.23 9.82 -14.16
C ALA A 164 6.84 10.37 -13.81
N CYS A 165 6.63 10.89 -12.59
CA CYS A 165 5.38 11.51 -12.18
C CYS A 165 5.09 12.79 -12.97
N ASN A 166 6.11 13.61 -13.21
CA ASN A 166 6.01 14.80 -14.07
C ASN A 166 5.59 14.43 -15.49
N MET A 167 6.16 13.38 -16.05
CA MET A 167 5.81 12.90 -17.38
C MET A 167 4.41 12.28 -17.40
N LEU A 168 4.03 11.52 -16.38
CA LEU A 168 2.68 10.96 -16.22
C LEU A 168 1.62 12.06 -16.09
N GLY A 169 2.01 13.21 -15.54
CA GLY A 169 1.17 14.37 -15.29
C GLY A 169 0.38 14.20 -14.00
N VAL A 170 1.04 13.79 -12.92
CA VAL A 170 0.43 13.76 -11.58
C VAL A 170 0.14 15.20 -11.15
N ASP A 171 -1.11 15.46 -10.78
CA ASP A 171 -1.58 16.80 -10.43
C ASP A 171 -1.38 17.12 -8.94
N VAL A 172 -1.57 16.12 -8.08
CA VAL A 172 -1.49 16.26 -6.61
C VAL A 172 -0.94 14.97 -6.00
N MET A 173 -0.06 15.08 -5.00
CA MET A 173 0.44 13.95 -4.23
C MET A 173 0.56 14.25 -2.74
N THR A 174 0.60 13.20 -1.91
CA THR A 174 1.04 13.27 -0.51
C THR A 174 2.22 12.32 -0.29
N GLY A 175 2.63 12.04 0.95
CA GLY A 175 3.84 11.23 1.17
C GLY A 175 3.89 10.38 2.43
N HIS A 176 4.83 9.45 2.41
CA HIS A 176 5.23 8.59 3.52
C HIS A 176 6.68 8.14 3.35
N TRP A 177 6.97 7.19 2.46
CA TRP A 177 8.35 6.74 2.21
C TRP A 177 9.21 7.82 1.54
N GLU A 178 8.59 8.85 0.97
CA GLU A 178 9.25 10.09 0.56
C GLU A 178 10.09 10.68 1.70
N PHE A 179 9.60 10.62 2.95
CA PHE A 179 10.27 11.14 4.14
C PHE A 179 11.38 10.23 4.68
N THR A 180 11.73 9.15 3.96
CA THR A 180 12.94 8.37 4.25
C THR A 180 14.18 8.93 3.55
N TYR A 181 14.01 9.86 2.62
CA TYR A 181 15.10 10.73 2.16
C TYR A 181 15.42 11.79 3.21
N LEU A 182 16.59 12.43 3.11
CA LEU A 182 16.89 13.57 3.97
C LEU A 182 15.93 14.71 3.65
N ASP A 183 15.53 15.48 4.65
CA ASP A 183 14.65 16.65 4.50
C ASP A 183 14.99 17.54 3.28
N LYS A 184 16.26 17.88 3.06
CA LYS A 184 16.72 18.66 1.89
C LYS A 184 16.47 17.97 0.55
N GLU A 185 16.53 16.64 0.52
CA GLU A 185 16.25 15.83 -0.68
C GLU A 185 14.74 15.81 -0.92
N VAL A 186 13.92 15.73 0.13
CA VAL A 186 12.46 15.86 0.04
C VAL A 186 12.07 17.22 -0.52
N ILE A 187 12.58 18.32 0.06
CA ILE A 187 12.34 19.68 -0.44
C ILE A 187 12.80 19.84 -1.89
N SER A 188 13.99 19.32 -2.23
CA SER A 188 14.48 19.36 -3.62
C SER A 188 13.60 18.56 -4.59
N ASN A 189 13.08 17.41 -4.16
CA ASN A 189 12.19 16.59 -4.98
C ASN A 189 10.83 17.26 -5.18
N ILE A 190 10.29 17.91 -4.16
CA ILE A 190 9.05 18.69 -4.26
C ILE A 190 9.26 19.90 -5.19
N HIS A 191 10.37 20.62 -5.08
CA HIS A 191 10.69 21.72 -5.98
C HIS A 191 10.73 21.30 -7.46
N ASP A 192 11.22 20.09 -7.76
CA ASP A 192 11.29 19.58 -9.13
C ASP A 192 9.98 18.92 -9.59
N PHE A 193 9.06 18.65 -8.67
CA PHE A 193 7.74 18.09 -8.97
C PHE A 193 6.83 19.18 -9.53
N LYS A 194 6.16 18.88 -10.65
CA LYS A 194 5.30 19.84 -11.37
C LYS A 194 3.87 19.89 -10.85
N GLY A 195 3.47 18.90 -10.05
CA GLY A 195 2.18 18.90 -9.34
C GLY A 195 2.31 19.55 -7.97
N ASP A 196 1.24 19.46 -7.17
CA ASP A 196 1.25 19.95 -5.79
C ASP A 196 1.54 18.82 -4.80
N PHE A 197 2.49 19.03 -3.89
CA PHE A 197 2.69 18.17 -2.72
C PHE A 197 1.91 18.74 -1.53
N ILE A 198 1.02 17.95 -0.93
CA ILE A 198 0.15 18.39 0.16
C ILE A 198 0.21 17.46 1.38
N ALA A 199 0.25 18.04 2.58
CA ALA A 199 0.24 17.30 3.84
C ALA A 199 -0.17 18.19 5.02
N GLN A 200 -1.45 18.17 5.40
CA GLN A 200 -1.97 18.99 6.50
C GLN A 200 -1.43 18.57 7.87
N ASN A 201 -1.02 17.32 8.02
CA ASN A 201 -0.58 16.77 9.29
C ASN A 201 0.93 16.86 9.52
N VAL A 202 1.68 17.53 8.64
CA VAL A 202 3.13 17.71 8.80
C VAL A 202 3.41 19.11 9.25
N LYS A 203 3.86 19.24 10.50
CA LYS A 203 4.20 20.52 11.12
C LYS A 203 5.66 20.58 11.49
N VAL A 204 6.25 21.76 11.44
CA VAL A 204 7.59 21.98 11.98
C VAL A 204 7.49 22.06 13.50
N ASN A 205 8.43 21.41 14.20
CA ASN A 205 8.42 21.39 15.67
C ASN A 205 8.82 22.75 16.26
N ASP A 206 8.40 22.98 17.51
CA ASP A 206 8.62 24.25 18.22
C ASP A 206 10.11 24.63 18.33
N ASP A 207 11.01 23.65 18.46
CA ASP A 207 12.45 23.89 18.57
C ASP A 207 13.04 24.44 17.27
N ALA A 208 12.55 23.97 16.13
CA ALA A 208 13.01 24.39 14.81
C ALA A 208 12.33 25.68 14.32
N MET A 209 11.23 26.14 14.95
CA MET A 209 10.47 27.29 14.43
C MET A 209 11.18 28.63 14.46
N PHE A 210 12.09 28.84 15.40
CA PHE A 210 12.81 30.12 15.47
C PHE A 210 13.89 30.30 14.40
N ASP A 211 14.43 29.21 13.85
CA ASP A 211 15.51 29.21 12.87
C ASP A 211 15.32 28.04 11.89
N TYR A 212 14.14 28.00 11.27
CA TYR A 212 13.80 26.91 10.38
C TYR A 212 14.59 27.00 9.08
N LYS A 213 15.42 25.99 8.82
CA LYS A 213 16.34 25.97 7.67
C LYS A 213 15.67 26.01 6.29
N PHE A 214 14.36 25.82 6.23
CA PHE A 214 13.56 25.93 5.01
C PHE A 214 12.51 27.05 5.12
N ALA A 215 12.79 28.13 5.86
CA ALA A 215 11.91 29.28 5.97
C ALA A 215 11.58 29.94 4.61
N ASP A 216 12.50 29.85 3.64
CA ASP A 216 12.30 30.36 2.27
C ASP A 216 11.55 29.37 1.35
N PHE A 217 11.07 28.24 1.86
CA PHE A 217 10.32 27.27 1.07
C PHE A 217 8.87 27.74 0.90
N ASP A 218 8.44 27.94 -0.35
CA ASP A 218 7.13 28.55 -0.68
C ASP A 218 5.90 27.86 -0.06
N ASP A 219 5.99 26.56 0.26
CA ASP A 219 4.87 25.80 0.85
C ASP A 219 4.89 25.77 2.39
N PHE A 220 5.90 26.39 3.03
CA PHE A 220 5.96 26.53 4.48
C PHE A 220 5.05 27.69 4.95
N ASP A 221 4.26 27.43 5.98
CA ASP A 221 3.41 28.42 6.65
C ASP A 221 3.96 28.68 8.06
N GLU A 222 4.55 29.87 8.26
CA GLU A 222 5.14 30.27 9.55
C GLU A 222 4.07 30.51 10.63
N ASP A 223 2.88 30.99 10.26
CA ASP A 223 1.82 31.35 11.20
C ASP A 223 1.17 30.08 11.81
N GLU A 224 0.91 29.07 10.97
CA GLU A 224 0.25 27.83 11.39
C GLU A 224 1.23 26.66 11.63
N GLY A 225 2.51 26.86 11.27
CA GLY A 225 3.60 25.89 11.40
C GLY A 225 3.53 24.71 10.44
N PHE A 226 2.74 24.80 9.36
CA PHE A 226 2.66 23.72 8.36
C PHE A 226 3.95 23.68 7.53
N ALA A 227 4.59 22.51 7.48
CA ALA A 227 5.79 22.33 6.67
C ALA A 227 5.51 22.28 5.15
N PHE A 228 4.26 21.97 4.79
CA PHE A 228 3.78 21.85 3.42
C PHE A 228 2.35 22.39 3.32
N LYS A 229 1.88 22.72 2.12
CA LYS A 229 0.49 23.10 1.88
C LYS A 229 -0.49 22.06 2.45
N PRO A 230 -1.49 22.44 3.25
CA PRO A 230 -2.45 21.49 3.80
C PRO A 230 -3.44 20.98 2.75
N TYR A 231 -3.77 21.79 1.74
CA TYR A 231 -4.71 21.45 0.67
C TYR A 231 -4.49 22.30 -0.59
N VAL A 232 -5.13 21.91 -1.69
CA VAL A 232 -5.23 22.70 -2.92
C VAL A 232 -6.64 22.68 -3.50
N ILE A 233 -7.01 23.72 -4.25
CA ILE A 233 -8.27 23.78 -5.03
C ILE A 233 -7.98 23.57 -6.51
N LYS A 234 -8.66 22.61 -7.13
CA LYS A 234 -8.56 22.28 -8.55
C LYS A 234 -9.93 22.44 -9.22
N ASN A 235 -9.95 23.02 -10.42
CA ASN A 235 -11.17 23.08 -11.23
C ASN A 235 -11.20 21.89 -12.18
N VAL A 236 -12.19 21.01 -12.00
CA VAL A 236 -12.32 19.76 -12.77
C VAL A 236 -13.75 19.67 -13.27
N GLY A 237 -13.97 19.62 -14.58
CA GLY A 237 -15.32 19.43 -15.12
C GLY A 237 -16.34 20.50 -14.74
N GLY A 238 -15.86 21.73 -14.52
CA GLY A 238 -16.65 22.87 -14.04
C GLY A 238 -16.96 22.84 -12.53
N ALA A 239 -16.43 21.87 -11.78
CA ALA A 239 -16.56 21.79 -10.32
C ALA A 239 -15.26 22.24 -9.63
N ARG A 240 -15.40 22.90 -8.48
CA ARG A 240 -14.30 23.19 -7.55
C ARG A 240 -14.07 21.97 -6.65
N VAL A 241 -12.92 21.32 -6.81
CA VAL A 241 -12.49 20.17 -6.03
C VAL A 241 -11.42 20.61 -5.05
N ALA A 242 -11.69 20.52 -3.76
CA ALA A 242 -10.68 20.67 -2.73
C ALA A 242 -10.01 19.32 -2.48
N VAL A 243 -8.68 19.29 -2.50
CA VAL A 243 -7.88 18.10 -2.16
C VAL A 243 -7.06 18.41 -0.93
N ILE A 244 -7.37 17.77 0.19
CA ILE A 244 -6.67 17.89 1.47
C ILE A 244 -5.67 16.75 1.58
N GLY A 245 -4.42 17.06 1.93
CA GLY A 245 -3.34 16.08 2.02
C GLY A 245 -3.23 15.50 3.42
N GLN A 246 -3.05 14.18 3.53
CA GLN A 246 -2.83 13.50 4.79
C GLN A 246 -1.66 12.52 4.63
N ALA A 247 -0.46 12.95 4.97
CA ALA A 247 0.73 12.12 4.96
C ALA A 247 0.65 11.03 6.03
N PHE A 248 1.51 10.01 5.93
CA PHE A 248 1.48 8.91 6.90
C PHE A 248 1.80 9.42 8.33
N PRO A 249 0.86 9.23 9.29
CA PRO A 249 0.91 9.93 10.57
C PRO A 249 1.97 9.41 11.54
N TYR A 250 2.53 8.21 11.31
CA TYR A 250 3.49 7.58 12.22
C TYR A 250 4.93 7.56 11.69
N THR A 251 5.23 8.38 10.66
CA THR A 251 6.54 8.44 10.00
C THR A 251 7.72 8.53 11.00
N PRO A 252 7.71 9.37 12.05
CA PRO A 252 8.86 9.49 12.97
C PRO A 252 9.16 8.24 13.80
N ILE A 253 8.19 7.33 13.97
CA ILE A 253 8.37 6.08 14.71
C ILE A 253 8.51 4.86 13.79
N ALA A 254 7.97 4.92 12.58
CA ALA A 254 8.09 3.86 11.57
C ALA A 254 9.39 3.97 10.74
N ASN A 255 9.91 5.18 10.57
CA ASN A 255 11.10 5.48 9.79
C ASN A 255 12.11 6.31 10.60
N PRO A 256 13.39 6.38 10.18
CA PRO A 256 14.40 7.15 10.88
C PRO A 256 14.08 8.65 11.04
N GLN A 257 13.58 9.07 12.20
CA GLN A 257 13.33 10.49 12.52
C GLN A 257 14.57 11.38 12.29
N ARG A 258 15.78 10.84 12.44
CA ARG A 258 17.04 11.55 12.17
C ARG A 258 17.18 12.11 10.74
N PHE A 259 16.37 11.66 9.79
CA PHE A 259 16.38 12.16 8.41
C PHE A 259 15.49 13.39 8.21
N ILE A 260 14.54 13.60 9.12
CA ILE A 260 13.54 14.66 9.10
C ILE A 260 13.35 15.26 10.51
N PRO A 261 14.43 15.69 11.18
CA PRO A 261 14.41 15.97 12.62
C PRO A 261 13.44 17.10 13.02
N ASP A 262 13.14 17.99 12.08
CA ASP A 262 12.36 19.20 12.33
C ASP A 262 10.85 18.98 12.13
N TRP A 263 10.43 17.83 11.60
CA TRP A 263 9.04 17.58 11.23
C TRP A 263 8.33 16.64 12.19
N THR A 264 7.09 16.99 12.51
CA THR A 264 6.15 16.21 13.30
C THR A 264 5.00 15.75 12.41
N PHE A 265 4.40 14.62 12.79
CA PHE A 265 3.34 13.94 12.05
C PHE A 265 2.25 13.50 13.02
N GLY A 266 1.02 13.38 12.55
CA GLY A 266 -0.04 12.84 13.39
C GLY A 266 -1.36 12.57 12.69
N ILE A 267 -2.23 11.86 13.39
CA ILE A 267 -3.63 11.65 13.04
C ILE A 267 -4.48 12.24 14.15
N GLN A 268 -5.25 13.28 13.83
CA GLN A 268 -6.06 14.03 14.79
C GLN A 268 -7.39 14.37 14.14
N ASP A 269 -8.47 13.75 14.63
CA ASP A 269 -9.82 13.91 14.07
C ASP A 269 -10.26 15.38 14.13
N GLU A 270 -9.96 16.06 15.24
CA GLU A 270 -10.32 17.46 15.47
C GLU A 270 -9.57 18.41 14.52
N SER A 271 -8.28 18.18 14.29
CA SER A 271 -7.47 18.97 13.35
C SER A 271 -7.99 18.78 11.92
N MET A 272 -8.25 17.53 11.51
CA MET A 272 -8.80 17.25 10.19
C MET A 272 -10.19 17.87 10.02
N GLN A 273 -11.06 17.79 11.03
CA GLN A 273 -12.38 18.44 10.98
C GLN A 273 -12.25 19.96 10.85
N ALA A 274 -11.34 20.60 11.58
CA ALA A 274 -11.10 22.03 11.48
C ALA A 274 -10.62 22.44 10.07
N VAL A 275 -9.72 21.68 9.46
CA VAL A 275 -9.29 21.92 8.07
C VAL A 275 -10.45 21.74 7.09
N VAL A 276 -11.26 20.68 7.23
CA VAL A 276 -12.43 20.45 6.37
C VAL A 276 -13.44 21.59 6.51
N ASP A 277 -13.74 22.04 7.72
CA ASP A 277 -14.69 23.13 7.98
C ASP A 277 -14.18 24.46 7.40
N MET A 278 -12.90 24.78 7.63
CA MET A 278 -12.25 25.97 7.07
C MET A 278 -12.30 25.96 5.54
N VAL A 279 -11.93 24.85 4.90
CA VAL A 279 -11.99 24.70 3.45
C VAL A 279 -13.43 24.87 2.94
N ARG A 280 -14.42 24.29 3.62
CA ARG A 280 -15.82 24.42 3.21
C ARG A 280 -16.37 25.83 3.37
N GLU A 281 -15.99 26.53 4.43
CA GLU A 281 -16.42 27.90 4.72
C GLU A 281 -15.80 28.91 3.75
N ASN A 282 -14.48 28.85 3.59
CA ASN A 282 -13.70 29.85 2.85
C ASN A 282 -13.70 29.58 1.35
N GLU A 283 -13.43 28.34 0.95
CA GLU A 283 -13.25 27.98 -0.46
C GLU A 283 -14.54 27.58 -1.17
N LYS A 284 -15.55 27.15 -0.39
CA LYS A 284 -16.86 26.71 -0.88
C LYS A 284 -16.75 25.70 -2.05
N PRO A 285 -15.98 24.60 -1.90
CA PRO A 285 -15.82 23.61 -2.95
C PRO A 285 -17.09 22.80 -3.16
N ASP A 286 -17.26 22.27 -4.38
CA ASP A 286 -18.35 21.37 -4.73
C ASP A 286 -18.07 19.92 -4.30
N VAL A 287 -16.79 19.57 -4.17
CA VAL A 287 -16.29 18.24 -3.75
C VAL A 287 -15.10 18.43 -2.81
N VAL A 288 -15.08 17.70 -1.69
CA VAL A 288 -13.93 17.60 -0.78
C VAL A 288 -13.35 16.20 -0.81
N VAL A 289 -12.09 16.12 -1.24
CA VAL A 289 -11.29 14.89 -1.31
C VAL A 289 -10.21 14.96 -0.23
N VAL A 290 -10.00 13.85 0.48
CA VAL A 290 -8.77 13.64 1.24
C VAL A 290 -7.90 12.65 0.49
N LEU A 291 -6.68 13.07 0.14
CA LEU A 291 -5.63 12.21 -0.39
C LEU A 291 -4.77 11.76 0.79
N SER A 292 -4.94 10.49 1.18
CA SER A 292 -4.48 9.96 2.46
C SER A 292 -3.44 8.87 2.29
N HIS A 293 -2.48 8.86 3.20
CA HIS A 293 -1.54 7.77 3.39
C HIS A 293 -1.65 7.15 4.79
N ASN A 294 -2.80 7.28 5.47
CA ASN A 294 -3.01 6.70 6.79
C ASN A 294 -3.05 5.16 6.80
N GLY A 295 -3.55 4.57 5.71
CA GLY A 295 -3.94 3.16 5.64
C GLY A 295 -5.45 2.96 5.78
N MET A 296 -5.98 1.96 5.08
CA MET A 296 -7.42 1.87 4.84
C MET A 296 -8.29 1.75 6.11
N ASP A 297 -7.85 0.98 7.11
CA ASP A 297 -8.59 0.83 8.36
C ASP A 297 -8.63 2.15 9.18
N VAL A 298 -7.54 2.90 9.16
CA VAL A 298 -7.44 4.24 9.78
C VAL A 298 -8.34 5.21 9.03
N ASP A 299 -8.34 5.20 7.70
CA ASP A 299 -9.18 6.06 6.88
C ASP A 299 -10.68 5.75 7.05
N ILE A 300 -11.06 4.47 7.15
CA ILE A 300 -12.44 4.06 7.44
C ILE A 300 -12.87 4.60 8.82
N LYS A 301 -11.98 4.54 9.82
CA LYS A 301 -12.25 5.09 11.15
C LYS A 301 -12.35 6.62 11.11
N MET A 302 -11.42 7.31 10.45
CA MET A 302 -11.43 8.76 10.30
C MET A 302 -12.71 9.23 9.60
N ALA A 303 -13.10 8.58 8.49
CA ALA A 303 -14.32 8.87 7.76
C ALA A 303 -15.61 8.68 8.58
N SER A 304 -15.58 7.87 9.64
CA SER A 304 -16.73 7.71 10.55
C SER A 304 -16.86 8.86 11.56
N ARG A 305 -15.79 9.65 11.73
CA ARG A 305 -15.68 10.71 12.75
C ARG A 305 -15.66 12.10 12.15
N VAL A 306 -14.93 12.28 11.05
CA VAL A 306 -14.83 13.54 10.32
C VAL A 306 -15.98 13.64 9.31
N SER A 307 -16.72 14.74 9.39
CA SER A 307 -17.85 15.03 8.51
C SER A 307 -17.47 16.04 7.43
N GLY A 308 -18.18 16.01 6.31
CA GLY A 308 -17.90 16.92 5.20
C GLY A 308 -16.78 16.45 4.26
N ILE A 309 -16.35 15.19 4.32
CA ILE A 309 -15.48 14.60 3.29
C ILE A 309 -16.35 13.79 2.32
N ASP A 310 -16.21 14.02 1.01
CA ASP A 310 -16.96 13.27 -0.01
C ASP A 310 -16.22 11.96 -0.37
N VAL A 311 -14.90 12.04 -0.59
CA VAL A 311 -14.07 10.91 -1.00
C VAL A 311 -12.74 10.91 -0.24
N ILE A 312 -12.28 9.73 0.16
CA ILE A 312 -10.92 9.47 0.63
C ILE A 312 -10.26 8.49 -0.34
N PHE A 313 -9.15 8.92 -0.93
CA PHE A 313 -8.24 8.08 -1.69
C PHE A 313 -7.04 7.75 -0.81
N GLY A 314 -6.95 6.51 -0.37
CA GLY A 314 -5.93 6.04 0.58
C GLY A 314 -4.78 5.26 -0.07
N GLY A 315 -3.66 5.16 0.65
CA GLY A 315 -2.50 4.32 0.36
C GLY A 315 -2.08 3.43 1.53
N HIS A 316 -0.78 3.12 1.66
CA HIS A 316 -0.09 2.45 2.78
C HIS A 316 -0.40 0.97 3.03
N THR A 317 -1.68 0.59 2.94
CA THR A 317 -2.12 -0.80 3.14
C THR A 317 -2.09 -1.64 1.88
N HIS A 318 -1.83 -1.00 0.74
CA HIS A 318 -1.70 -1.63 -0.58
C HIS A 318 -2.97 -2.35 -1.05
N ASP A 319 -4.12 -2.05 -0.46
CA ASP A 319 -5.36 -2.74 -0.76
C ASP A 319 -5.88 -2.37 -2.15
N GLY A 320 -6.01 -3.37 -3.03
CA GLY A 320 -6.64 -3.19 -4.33
C GLY A 320 -8.15 -3.32 -4.19
N MET A 321 -8.84 -2.21 -3.92
CA MET A 321 -10.29 -2.19 -3.66
C MET A 321 -11.10 -2.10 -4.96
N PRO A 322 -11.81 -3.17 -5.39
CA PRO A 322 -12.60 -3.14 -6.63
C PRO A 322 -13.78 -2.17 -6.58
N ALA A 323 -14.26 -1.83 -5.37
CA ALA A 323 -15.27 -0.84 -5.10
C ALA A 323 -14.97 -0.10 -3.78
N PRO A 324 -15.38 1.18 -3.64
CA PRO A 324 -15.16 1.94 -2.41
C PRO A 324 -16.02 1.41 -1.25
N THR A 325 -15.48 1.48 -0.04
CA THR A 325 -16.24 1.32 1.20
C THR A 325 -17.04 2.60 1.46
N ILE A 326 -18.36 2.48 1.64
CA ILE A 326 -19.24 3.61 1.97
C ILE A 326 -19.35 3.73 3.50
N VAL A 327 -18.75 4.76 4.06
CA VAL A 327 -18.77 5.04 5.51
C VAL A 327 -19.83 6.10 5.82
N LYS A 328 -20.68 5.85 6.83
CA LYS A 328 -21.67 6.83 7.31
C LYS A 328 -21.11 7.60 8.51
N ASN A 329 -21.36 8.90 8.54
CA ASN A 329 -20.98 9.80 9.64
C ASN A 329 -22.06 10.85 9.88
N ALA A 330 -21.81 11.78 10.81
CA ALA A 330 -22.77 12.82 11.21
C ALA A 330 -23.18 13.76 10.05
N GLY A 331 -22.31 13.93 9.04
CA GLY A 331 -22.56 14.80 7.88
C GLY A 331 -23.08 14.08 6.63
N GLY A 332 -23.26 12.76 6.68
CA GLY A 332 -23.75 11.95 5.57
C GLY A 332 -22.92 10.70 5.32
N LYS A 333 -22.29 10.64 4.15
CA LYS A 333 -21.52 9.47 3.70
C LYS A 333 -20.22 9.90 3.02
N THR A 334 -19.17 9.12 3.25
CA THR A 334 -17.85 9.29 2.64
C THR A 334 -17.47 8.00 1.91
N LEU A 335 -16.93 8.12 0.70
CA LEU A 335 -16.41 6.99 -0.07
C LEU A 335 -14.92 6.79 0.28
N VAL A 336 -14.51 5.59 0.69
CA VAL A 336 -13.11 5.30 1.05
C VAL A 336 -12.59 4.18 0.16
N THR A 337 -11.46 4.39 -0.52
CA THR A 337 -10.86 3.37 -1.40
C THR A 337 -9.35 3.52 -1.51
N ASN A 338 -8.66 2.41 -1.78
CA ASN A 338 -7.24 2.35 -2.10
C ASN A 338 -7.05 1.75 -3.50
N ALA A 339 -5.96 2.09 -4.18
CA ALA A 339 -5.67 1.67 -5.56
C ALA A 339 -4.57 0.59 -5.65
N GLY A 340 -4.39 -0.22 -4.60
CA GLY A 340 -3.37 -1.27 -4.60
C GLY A 340 -1.96 -0.73 -4.41
N SER A 341 -1.00 -1.24 -5.19
CA SER A 341 0.42 -0.85 -5.14
C SER A 341 1.14 -1.16 -6.46
N ASN A 342 2.42 -0.79 -6.57
CA ASN A 342 3.34 -1.05 -7.69
C ASN A 342 2.85 -0.54 -9.06
N GLY A 343 1.97 0.47 -9.08
CA GLY A 343 1.32 0.96 -10.30
C GLY A 343 0.41 -0.09 -10.96
N LYS A 344 0.06 -1.16 -10.23
CA LYS A 344 -0.76 -2.28 -10.71
C LYS A 344 -2.16 -1.86 -11.11
N PHE A 345 -2.71 -0.83 -10.49
CA PHE A 345 -4.05 -0.35 -10.77
C PHE A 345 -4.11 1.17 -10.96
N LEU A 346 -5.11 1.60 -11.73
CA LEU A 346 -5.60 2.96 -11.78
C LEU A 346 -7.06 2.98 -11.31
N GLY A 347 -7.33 3.66 -10.20
CA GLY A 347 -8.68 3.96 -9.74
C GLY A 347 -9.28 5.07 -10.58
N VAL A 348 -10.50 4.86 -11.10
CA VAL A 348 -11.26 5.87 -11.84
C VAL A 348 -12.58 6.10 -11.12
N MET A 349 -12.74 7.27 -10.51
CA MET A 349 -13.94 7.70 -9.80
C MET A 349 -14.62 8.83 -10.60
N ASP A 350 -15.68 8.49 -11.31
CA ASP A 350 -16.50 9.47 -12.02
C ASP A 350 -17.64 9.96 -11.09
N LEU A 351 -17.75 11.26 -10.89
CA LEU A 351 -18.75 11.91 -10.03
C LEU A 351 -19.71 12.76 -10.87
N GLU A 352 -21.01 12.64 -10.58
CA GLU A 352 -22.00 13.62 -11.02
C GLU A 352 -22.12 14.73 -9.96
N VAL A 353 -21.59 15.91 -10.28
CA VAL A 353 -21.63 17.09 -9.40
C VAL A 353 -22.68 18.06 -9.92
N LYS A 354 -23.71 18.33 -9.10
CA LYS A 354 -24.84 19.19 -9.50
C LYS A 354 -25.37 20.02 -8.33
N GLY A 355 -25.41 21.33 -8.52
CA GLY A 355 -25.82 22.29 -7.49
C GLY A 355 -24.86 22.29 -6.30
N GLY A 356 -23.56 22.23 -6.59
CA GLY A 356 -22.46 22.23 -5.63
C GLY A 356 -22.38 21.05 -4.68
N LYS A 357 -22.87 19.88 -5.10
CA LYS A 357 -22.84 18.64 -4.32
C LYS A 357 -22.68 17.43 -5.23
N VAL A 358 -22.01 16.39 -4.73
CA VAL A 358 -21.96 15.05 -5.33
C VAL A 358 -23.36 14.41 -5.26
N ARG A 359 -23.90 13.99 -6.41
CA ARG A 359 -25.23 13.35 -6.53
C ARG A 359 -25.15 11.85 -6.66
N ASP A 360 -24.23 11.39 -7.50
CA ASP A 360 -24.01 9.97 -7.78
C ASP A 360 -22.55 9.76 -8.22
N PHE A 361 -22.09 8.51 -8.19
CA PHE A 361 -20.72 8.15 -8.56
C PHE A 361 -20.67 6.82 -9.31
N ARG A 362 -19.64 6.64 -10.13
CA ARG A 362 -19.22 5.35 -10.67
C ARG A 362 -17.75 5.16 -10.37
N TYR A 363 -17.37 3.93 -10.02
CA TYR A 363 -15.98 3.60 -9.73
C TYR A 363 -15.57 2.32 -10.45
N ARG A 364 -14.35 2.33 -11.00
CA ARG A 364 -13.66 1.14 -11.49
C ARG A 364 -12.21 1.20 -11.05
N LEU A 365 -11.68 0.09 -10.54
CA LEU A 365 -10.26 -0.09 -10.32
C LEU A 365 -9.69 -0.91 -11.48
N LEU A 366 -8.95 -0.25 -12.37
CA LEU A 366 -8.49 -0.82 -13.63
C LEU A 366 -7.09 -1.43 -13.47
N PRO A 367 -6.90 -2.75 -13.69
CA PRO A 367 -5.58 -3.34 -13.65
C PRO A 367 -4.75 -2.97 -14.89
N VAL A 368 -3.52 -2.50 -14.69
CA VAL A 368 -2.60 -2.09 -15.75
C VAL A 368 -1.87 -3.33 -16.28
N PHE A 369 -2.44 -4.01 -17.29
CA PHE A 369 -1.80 -5.17 -17.91
C PHE A 369 -0.89 -4.73 -19.06
N SER A 370 0.41 -4.94 -18.89
CA SER A 370 1.44 -4.47 -19.83
C SER A 370 1.38 -5.10 -21.22
N ASN A 371 0.73 -6.25 -21.36
CA ASN A 371 0.50 -6.92 -22.65
C ASN A 371 -0.78 -6.45 -23.36
N LEU A 372 -1.68 -5.74 -22.67
CA LEU A 372 -2.92 -5.19 -23.25
C LEU A 372 -2.83 -3.69 -23.53
N LEU A 373 -1.98 -2.99 -22.80
CA LEU A 373 -1.71 -1.57 -22.98
C LEU A 373 -0.37 -1.41 -23.68
N PRO A 374 -0.27 -0.75 -24.84
CA PRO A 374 1.04 -0.46 -25.42
C PRO A 374 1.84 0.46 -24.50
N ALA A 375 3.17 0.29 -24.45
CA ALA A 375 4.04 1.19 -23.71
C ALA A 375 4.08 2.56 -24.40
N ASP A 376 3.89 3.63 -23.63
CA ASP A 376 4.14 4.99 -24.11
C ASP A 376 5.62 5.18 -24.44
N LYS A 377 5.90 5.72 -25.63
CA LYS A 377 7.27 5.76 -26.17
C LYS A 377 8.15 6.78 -25.45
N GLU A 378 7.60 7.91 -25.06
CA GLU A 378 8.37 8.97 -24.39
C GLU A 378 8.70 8.55 -22.96
N MET A 379 7.72 8.02 -22.23
CA MET A 379 7.92 7.45 -20.91
C MET A 379 8.90 6.28 -20.94
N GLN A 380 8.81 5.38 -21.92
CA GLN A 380 9.77 4.28 -22.04
C GLN A 380 11.20 4.79 -22.29
N ALA A 381 11.37 5.78 -23.17
CA ALA A 381 12.69 6.37 -23.41
C ALA A 381 13.26 7.05 -22.16
N TYR A 382 12.42 7.71 -21.36
CA TYR A 382 12.81 8.26 -20.08
C TYR A 382 13.27 7.16 -19.10
N ILE A 383 12.48 6.10 -18.95
CA ILE A 383 12.80 4.95 -18.09
C ILE A 383 14.12 4.30 -18.50
N ASP A 384 14.32 4.06 -19.80
CA ASP A 384 15.55 3.49 -20.33
C ASP A 384 16.76 4.40 -20.03
N GLY A 385 16.58 5.72 -20.16
CA GLY A 385 17.60 6.73 -19.88
C GLY A 385 18.04 6.77 -18.41
N VAL A 386 17.08 6.85 -17.48
CA VAL A 386 17.40 6.93 -16.03
C VAL A 386 17.96 5.62 -15.48
N ARG A 387 17.62 4.48 -16.10
CA ARG A 387 18.11 3.16 -15.69
C ARG A 387 19.43 2.76 -16.34
N ALA A 388 19.78 3.33 -17.48
CA ALA A 388 20.99 2.97 -18.23
C ALA A 388 22.28 2.96 -17.38
N PRO A 389 22.56 3.93 -16.47
CA PRO A 389 23.77 3.92 -15.66
C PRO A 389 23.90 2.74 -14.70
N TYR A 390 22.79 2.09 -14.36
CA TYR A 390 22.72 1.03 -13.35
C TYR A 390 22.40 -0.35 -13.94
N LYS A 391 22.26 -0.42 -15.28
CA LYS A 391 21.74 -1.61 -15.97
C LYS A 391 22.56 -2.86 -15.66
N ASP A 392 23.89 -2.77 -15.70
CA ASP A 392 24.77 -3.91 -15.43
C ASP A 392 24.60 -4.47 -14.01
N GLN A 393 24.42 -3.59 -13.03
CA GLN A 393 24.18 -4.00 -11.65
C GLN A 393 22.79 -4.62 -11.49
N LEU A 394 21.75 -3.98 -12.03
CA LEU A 394 20.36 -4.45 -11.91
C LEU A 394 20.13 -5.79 -12.64
N ASP A 395 20.75 -5.97 -13.81
CA ASP A 395 20.59 -7.17 -14.65
C ASP A 395 21.47 -8.35 -14.20
N GLU A 396 22.30 -8.18 -13.17
CA GLU A 396 23.13 -9.27 -12.65
C GLU A 396 22.23 -10.46 -12.28
N LYS A 397 22.51 -11.62 -12.89
CA LYS A 397 21.79 -12.88 -12.64
C LYS A 397 22.38 -13.57 -11.43
N LEU A 398 21.56 -13.83 -10.41
CA LEU A 398 22.02 -14.37 -9.13
C LEU A 398 21.71 -15.85 -8.98
N ALA A 399 20.45 -16.24 -9.18
CA ALA A 399 19.96 -17.62 -9.05
C ALA A 399 18.67 -17.83 -9.86
N VAL A 400 18.11 -19.04 -9.85
CA VAL A 400 16.81 -19.34 -10.45
C VAL A 400 15.83 -19.79 -9.36
N ALA A 401 14.61 -19.26 -9.36
CA ALA A 401 13.59 -19.66 -8.40
C ALA A 401 12.98 -21.03 -8.77
N GLU A 402 12.92 -22.00 -7.86
CA GLU A 402 12.20 -23.28 -8.10
C GLU A 402 10.69 -23.15 -7.86
N GLU A 403 10.28 -22.16 -7.08
CA GLU A 403 8.89 -21.90 -6.70
C GLU A 403 8.61 -20.40 -6.72
N THR A 404 7.34 -20.01 -6.64
CA THR A 404 6.94 -18.61 -6.64
C THR A 404 7.44 -17.92 -5.38
N LEU A 405 8.24 -16.86 -5.55
CA LEU A 405 8.78 -16.04 -4.47
C LEU A 405 7.96 -14.76 -4.35
N TYR A 406 7.23 -14.58 -3.25
CA TYR A 406 6.42 -13.39 -2.96
C TYR A 406 6.62 -12.91 -1.53
N ARG A 407 6.12 -11.70 -1.21
CA ARG A 407 6.21 -11.11 0.15
C ARG A 407 4.87 -10.82 0.79
N ARG A 408 3.92 -10.24 0.05
CA ARG A 408 2.71 -9.66 0.62
C ARG A 408 1.86 -10.67 1.40
N GLY A 409 1.49 -10.29 2.62
CA GLY A 409 0.66 -11.05 3.57
C GLY A 409 1.06 -10.77 5.01
N ASN A 410 0.18 -11.07 5.97
CA ASN A 410 0.44 -10.75 7.39
C ASN A 410 1.66 -11.44 8.01
N PHE A 411 2.22 -12.47 7.37
CA PHE A 411 3.37 -13.26 7.84
C PHE A 411 4.28 -13.58 6.65
N ASN A 412 5.40 -14.28 6.88
CA ASN A 412 6.39 -14.60 5.84
C ASN A 412 5.79 -15.05 4.51
N GLY A 413 6.15 -14.35 3.43
CA GLY A 413 6.13 -14.89 2.08
C GLY A 413 7.38 -15.73 1.79
N THR A 414 7.38 -16.41 0.65
CA THR A 414 8.50 -17.24 0.20
C THR A 414 9.75 -16.42 -0.14
N PHE A 415 9.62 -15.18 -0.62
CA PHE A 415 10.79 -14.30 -0.79
C PHE A 415 11.30 -13.80 0.57
N ASP A 416 10.42 -13.50 1.53
CA ASP A 416 10.86 -13.15 2.88
C ASP A 416 11.70 -14.28 3.51
N GLN A 417 11.34 -15.54 3.24
CA GLN A 417 12.15 -16.68 3.67
C GLN A 417 13.56 -16.67 3.04
N VAL A 418 13.70 -16.32 1.76
CA VAL A 418 15.01 -16.14 1.12
C VAL A 418 15.84 -15.07 1.84
N ILE A 419 15.22 -13.93 2.18
CA ILE A 419 15.88 -12.83 2.89
C ILE A 419 16.32 -13.28 4.29
N CYS A 420 15.44 -13.98 4.99
CA CYS A 420 15.71 -14.55 6.31
C CYS A 420 16.83 -15.59 6.28
N ASP A 421 16.81 -16.51 5.32
CA ASP A 421 17.86 -17.52 5.15
C ASP A 421 19.22 -16.87 4.80
N ALA A 422 19.22 -15.84 3.95
CA ALA A 422 20.44 -15.07 3.66
C ALA A 422 20.99 -14.39 4.93
N LEU A 423 20.12 -13.80 5.76
CA LEU A 423 20.52 -13.16 7.01
C LEU A 423 21.12 -14.15 8.00
N THR A 424 20.57 -15.36 8.12
CA THR A 424 21.09 -16.39 9.03
C THR A 424 22.39 -17.02 8.51
N GLU A 425 22.45 -17.40 7.24
CA GLU A 425 23.61 -18.09 6.66
C GLU A 425 24.81 -17.16 6.50
N VAL A 426 24.64 -15.96 5.94
CA VAL A 426 25.76 -15.04 5.66
C VAL A 426 26.30 -14.40 6.94
N ASN A 427 25.43 -14.10 7.90
CA ASN A 427 25.84 -13.49 9.16
C ASN A 427 26.05 -14.50 10.30
N ASP A 428 25.99 -15.81 10.05
CA ASP A 428 26.14 -16.84 11.09
C ASP A 428 25.23 -16.56 12.31
N ALA A 429 23.91 -16.55 12.08
CA ALA A 429 22.90 -16.29 13.11
C ALA A 429 21.90 -17.43 13.22
N GLN A 430 21.36 -17.62 14.42
CA GLN A 430 20.38 -18.68 14.70
C GLN A 430 18.98 -18.26 14.25
N ILE A 431 18.67 -16.98 14.36
CA ILE A 431 17.37 -16.38 14.07
C ILE A 431 17.59 -15.16 13.18
N SER A 432 16.70 -14.94 12.23
CA SER A 432 16.63 -13.67 11.49
C SER A 432 15.31 -12.95 11.72
N LEU A 433 15.36 -11.62 11.74
CA LEU A 433 14.21 -10.74 11.76
C LEU A 433 14.28 -9.80 10.55
N SER A 434 13.27 -9.84 9.68
CA SER A 434 13.15 -8.99 8.51
C SER A 434 11.88 -8.13 8.60
N PRO A 435 11.90 -6.83 8.23
CA PRO A 435 10.79 -5.91 8.44
C PRO A 435 9.50 -6.22 7.68
N GLY A 436 8.44 -5.76 8.33
CA GLY A 436 7.03 -5.53 7.98
C GLY A 436 6.56 -5.29 6.55
N PHE A 437 7.42 -5.09 5.56
CA PHE A 437 7.07 -4.37 4.33
C PHE A 437 6.10 -5.09 3.38
N ARG A 438 5.09 -4.34 2.93
CA ARG A 438 4.06 -4.78 1.98
C ARG A 438 4.48 -4.67 0.51
N TRP A 439 5.47 -3.81 0.24
CA TRP A 439 6.06 -3.63 -1.08
C TRP A 439 7.07 -4.73 -1.41
N GLY A 440 7.34 -4.85 -2.71
CA GLY A 440 8.11 -5.92 -3.29
C GLY A 440 7.58 -6.30 -4.66
N THR A 441 8.20 -7.32 -5.23
CA THR A 441 7.77 -7.95 -6.49
C THR A 441 7.67 -9.46 -6.31
N THR A 442 7.04 -10.13 -7.26
CA THR A 442 6.94 -11.60 -7.28
C THR A 442 7.85 -12.17 -8.36
N VAL A 443 8.58 -13.23 -8.03
CA VAL A 443 9.40 -14.00 -8.98
C VAL A 443 8.71 -15.34 -9.22
N LEU A 444 8.55 -15.73 -10.49
CA LEU A 444 7.85 -16.95 -10.88
C LEU A 444 8.78 -18.18 -10.84
N PRO A 445 8.22 -19.40 -10.77
CA PRO A 445 9.00 -20.63 -10.88
C PRO A 445 9.74 -20.68 -12.21
N GLY A 446 11.01 -21.08 -12.18
CA GLY A 446 11.92 -21.12 -13.32
C GLY A 446 12.47 -19.75 -13.76
N GLN A 447 12.02 -18.64 -13.17
CA GLN A 447 12.53 -17.32 -13.49
C GLN A 447 13.89 -17.08 -12.83
N THR A 448 14.80 -16.44 -13.57
CA THR A 448 16.07 -15.96 -13.01
C THR A 448 15.82 -14.79 -12.05
N ILE A 449 16.29 -14.93 -10.82
CA ILE A 449 16.38 -13.87 -9.83
C ILE A 449 17.57 -12.98 -10.21
N THR A 450 17.31 -11.69 -10.38
CA THR A 450 18.33 -10.69 -10.69
C THR A 450 18.56 -9.81 -9.48
N MET A 451 19.59 -8.97 -9.53
CA MET A 451 19.80 -7.96 -8.49
C MET A 451 18.63 -6.96 -8.43
N ASP A 452 18.00 -6.61 -9.56
CA ASP A 452 16.79 -5.78 -9.58
C ASP A 452 15.68 -6.42 -8.72
N HIS A 453 15.42 -7.72 -8.87
CA HIS A 453 14.45 -8.42 -8.02
C HIS A 453 14.81 -8.42 -6.53
N VAL A 454 16.10 -8.47 -6.18
CA VAL A 454 16.55 -8.36 -4.78
C VAL A 454 16.32 -6.94 -4.27
N MET A 455 16.70 -5.95 -5.08
CA MET A 455 16.56 -4.54 -4.77
C MET A 455 15.09 -4.12 -4.64
N ASP A 456 14.19 -4.67 -5.45
CA ASP A 456 12.74 -4.49 -5.32
C ASP A 456 12.21 -4.92 -3.95
N GLN A 457 12.89 -5.83 -3.23
CA GLN A 457 12.49 -6.24 -1.89
C GLN A 457 13.22 -5.49 -0.77
N THR A 458 14.33 -4.80 -1.06
CA THR A 458 15.29 -4.42 -0.02
C THR A 458 15.81 -2.99 -0.11
N SER A 459 15.49 -2.25 -1.17
CA SER A 459 16.03 -0.92 -1.42
C SER A 459 15.38 0.15 -0.56
N ILE A 460 15.96 0.42 0.59
CA ILE A 460 15.60 1.52 1.49
C ILE A 460 16.82 2.42 1.77
N THR A 461 16.58 3.62 2.31
CA THR A 461 17.66 4.59 2.63
C THR A 461 18.45 4.27 3.90
N TYR A 462 18.05 3.23 4.65
CA TYR A 462 18.70 2.72 5.87
C TYR A 462 18.81 1.19 5.85
N PRO A 463 19.49 0.62 4.83
CA PRO A 463 19.44 -0.81 4.50
C PRO A 463 20.35 -1.68 5.37
N GLU A 464 21.04 -1.09 6.33
CA GLU A 464 22.13 -1.74 7.05
C GLU A 464 21.63 -2.94 7.84
N THR A 465 22.38 -4.05 7.73
CA THR A 465 22.13 -5.25 8.53
C THR A 465 22.72 -5.11 9.94
N TYR A 466 22.27 -5.95 10.85
CA TYR A 466 22.85 -6.13 12.19
C TYR A 466 22.95 -7.61 12.53
N ARG A 467 23.88 -7.92 13.45
CA ARG A 467 24.00 -9.22 14.11
C ARG A 467 24.27 -8.96 15.60
N ARG A 468 23.40 -9.44 16.49
CA ARG A 468 23.54 -9.23 17.93
C ARG A 468 22.94 -10.37 18.73
N GLU A 469 23.31 -10.47 20.00
CA GLU A 469 22.62 -11.35 20.94
C GLU A 469 21.30 -10.69 21.39
N MET A 470 20.23 -11.49 21.46
CA MET A 470 18.96 -11.11 22.09
C MET A 470 18.52 -12.22 23.04
N SER A 471 17.93 -11.88 24.19
CA SER A 471 17.32 -12.90 25.05
C SER A 471 16.06 -13.47 24.40
N GLY A 472 15.63 -14.67 24.80
CA GLY A 472 14.35 -15.22 24.37
C GLY A 472 13.17 -14.31 24.78
N ALA A 473 13.27 -13.63 25.92
CA ALA A 473 12.30 -12.62 26.36
C ALA A 473 12.24 -11.42 25.40
N ASP A 474 13.39 -10.90 24.95
CA ASP A 474 13.45 -9.78 24.00
C ASP A 474 12.82 -10.16 22.65
N ILE A 475 13.13 -11.36 22.15
CA ILE A 475 12.54 -11.88 20.90
C ILE A 475 11.02 -11.96 21.04
N LYS A 476 10.51 -12.49 22.16
CA LYS A 476 9.08 -12.54 22.43
C LYS A 476 8.46 -11.14 22.46
N ALA A 477 9.11 -10.20 23.15
CA ALA A 477 8.61 -8.84 23.29
C ALA A 477 8.48 -8.15 21.93
N ILE A 478 9.47 -8.30 21.05
CA ILE A 478 9.41 -7.79 19.67
C ILE A 478 8.21 -8.38 18.92
N LEU A 479 8.01 -9.70 18.99
CA LEU A 479 6.88 -10.35 18.31
C LEU A 479 5.52 -9.90 18.88
N GLU A 480 5.40 -9.75 20.19
CA GLU A 480 4.17 -9.27 20.84
C GLU A 480 3.85 -7.82 20.48
N ASP A 481 4.87 -6.95 20.43
CA ASP A 481 4.73 -5.54 20.08
C ASP A 481 4.25 -5.37 18.63
N VAL A 482 4.92 -6.02 17.68
CA VAL A 482 4.50 -5.99 16.27
C VAL A 482 3.12 -6.64 16.09
N SER A 483 2.82 -7.71 16.82
CA SER A 483 1.50 -8.35 16.79
C SER A 483 0.41 -7.45 17.36
N ASP A 484 0.71 -6.63 18.37
CA ASP A 484 -0.23 -5.64 18.88
C ASP A 484 -0.47 -4.48 17.94
N ASN A 485 0.56 -4.01 17.26
CA ASN A 485 0.41 -3.02 16.20
C ASN A 485 -0.53 -3.52 15.10
N LEU A 486 -0.25 -4.70 14.53
CA LEU A 486 -1.02 -5.24 13.41
C LEU A 486 -2.46 -5.62 13.81
N PHE A 487 -2.62 -6.26 14.97
CA PHE A 487 -3.92 -6.77 15.43
C PHE A 487 -4.52 -5.93 16.55
N ASN A 488 -4.19 -4.63 16.61
CA ASN A 488 -4.82 -3.74 17.56
C ASN A 488 -6.32 -3.67 17.26
N LYS A 489 -7.14 -3.63 18.31
CA LYS A 489 -8.60 -3.51 18.15
C LYS A 489 -8.99 -2.13 17.66
N ASP A 490 -8.17 -1.13 17.97
CA ASP A 490 -8.37 0.24 17.53
C ASP A 490 -7.43 0.53 16.33
N PRO A 491 -8.01 0.87 15.15
CA PRO A 491 -7.27 1.27 13.96
C PRO A 491 -6.21 2.34 14.17
N TYR A 492 -6.43 3.31 15.06
CA TYR A 492 -5.46 4.41 15.28
C TYR A 492 -4.19 3.97 16.03
N TYR A 493 -4.11 2.70 16.45
CA TYR A 493 -2.87 2.09 16.93
C TYR A 493 -2.28 1.11 15.92
N GLN A 494 -2.94 0.91 14.79
CA GLN A 494 -2.41 0.17 13.65
C GLN A 494 -1.56 1.13 12.82
N GLN A 495 -0.26 1.08 13.02
CA GLN A 495 0.66 1.94 12.26
C GLN A 495 0.90 1.37 10.86
N GLY A 496 0.41 0.17 10.56
CA GLY A 496 0.55 -0.47 9.26
C GLY A 496 1.94 -1.07 9.03
N GLY A 497 1.99 -2.01 8.11
CA GLY A 497 2.98 -3.08 8.06
C GLY A 497 2.41 -4.40 8.55
N ASP A 498 3.01 -5.51 8.12
CA ASP A 498 2.66 -6.87 8.52
C ASP A 498 3.59 -7.37 9.65
N MET A 499 3.40 -8.59 10.16
CA MET A 499 4.30 -9.14 11.18
C MET A 499 5.75 -9.14 10.71
N VAL A 500 6.69 -8.86 11.62
CA VAL A 500 8.11 -9.10 11.37
C VAL A 500 8.30 -10.52 10.83
N ARG A 501 9.04 -10.65 9.74
CA ARG A 501 9.30 -11.95 9.14
C ARG A 501 10.43 -12.62 9.88
N VAL A 502 10.28 -13.90 10.13
CA VAL A 502 11.22 -14.65 10.97
C VAL A 502 11.90 -15.75 10.16
N GLY A 503 13.17 -16.02 10.45
CA GLY A 503 13.87 -17.22 9.99
C GLY A 503 14.52 -17.91 11.16
N GLY A 504 14.64 -19.23 11.12
CA GLY A 504 15.20 -20.00 12.23
C GLY A 504 14.29 -20.13 13.46
N LEU A 505 13.08 -19.56 13.40
CA LEU A 505 12.13 -19.45 14.51
C LEU A 505 10.72 -19.82 14.06
N ASP A 506 10.06 -20.67 14.84
CA ASP A 506 8.61 -20.92 14.76
C ASP A 506 7.94 -20.47 16.06
N TYR A 507 6.64 -20.17 15.98
CA TYR A 507 5.83 -19.76 17.13
C TYR A 507 4.34 -20.00 16.89
N VAL A 508 3.55 -19.96 17.96
CA VAL A 508 2.08 -19.90 17.91
C VAL A 508 1.65 -18.45 18.07
N CYS A 509 0.73 -18.01 17.21
CA CYS A 509 0.12 -16.69 17.28
C CYS A 509 -1.40 -16.81 17.48
N GLU A 510 -1.92 -16.10 18.46
CA GLU A 510 -3.35 -15.94 18.76
C GLU A 510 -3.76 -14.47 18.58
N PRO A 511 -4.04 -14.02 17.33
CA PRO A 511 -4.26 -12.60 17.02
C PRO A 511 -5.34 -11.92 17.86
N GLY A 512 -6.39 -12.68 18.24
CA GLY A 512 -7.52 -12.15 19.03
C GLY A 512 -7.25 -11.96 20.53
N LYS A 513 -6.10 -12.40 21.05
CA LYS A 513 -5.70 -12.16 22.44
C LYS A 513 -5.16 -10.73 22.63
N GLY A 514 -5.10 -10.29 23.88
CA GLY A 514 -4.50 -8.99 24.22
C GLY A 514 -2.98 -9.04 24.21
N PHE A 515 -2.35 -7.86 24.20
CA PHE A 515 -0.90 -7.68 24.27
C PHE A 515 -0.23 -8.55 25.33
N GLY A 516 0.93 -9.13 24.98
CA GLY A 516 1.73 -10.00 25.85
C GLY A 516 1.23 -11.46 25.94
N LYS A 517 0.10 -11.76 25.29
CA LYS A 517 -0.54 -13.08 25.27
C LYS A 517 -0.80 -13.61 23.86
N ARG A 518 -0.37 -12.90 22.80
CA ARG A 518 -0.58 -13.35 21.42
C ARG A 518 0.45 -14.40 21.01
N ILE A 519 1.67 -14.36 21.54
CA ILE A 519 2.81 -15.17 21.12
C ILE A 519 3.13 -16.22 22.17
N THR A 520 3.13 -17.49 21.77
CA THR A 520 3.47 -18.64 22.63
C THR A 520 4.27 -19.69 21.87
N ASN A 521 4.82 -20.68 22.59
CA ASN A 521 5.50 -21.85 22.02
C ASN A 521 6.55 -21.50 20.95
N MET A 522 7.44 -20.55 21.27
CA MET A 522 8.56 -20.21 20.40
C MET A 522 9.59 -21.34 20.38
N THR A 523 10.00 -21.77 19.20
CA THR A 523 11.00 -22.83 19.01
C THR A 523 11.98 -22.48 17.90
N LEU A 524 13.23 -22.94 18.02
CA LEU A 524 14.15 -22.98 16.89
C LEU A 524 13.68 -23.99 15.83
N ASN A 525 14.32 -23.96 14.66
CA ASN A 525 13.96 -24.82 13.54
C ASN A 525 14.03 -26.33 13.82
N ASP A 526 14.88 -26.74 14.75
CA ASP A 526 15.05 -28.13 15.21
C ASP A 526 14.04 -28.56 16.28
N GLY A 527 13.12 -27.65 16.67
CA GLY A 527 12.11 -27.88 17.70
C GLY A 527 12.58 -27.53 19.12
N THR A 528 13.84 -27.08 19.30
CA THR A 528 14.33 -26.64 20.61
C THR A 528 13.53 -25.43 21.09
N ALA A 529 12.96 -25.51 22.30
CA ALA A 529 12.21 -24.41 22.88
C ALA A 529 13.11 -23.17 23.11
N ILE A 530 12.56 -22.00 22.85
CA ILE A 530 13.20 -20.74 23.22
C ILE A 530 13.04 -20.52 24.73
N ASP A 531 14.16 -20.47 25.43
CA ASP A 531 14.25 -20.14 26.84
C ASP A 531 14.32 -18.61 27.00
N ALA A 532 13.58 -18.07 27.96
CA ALA A 532 13.43 -16.62 28.13
C ALA A 532 14.75 -15.93 28.50
N ASP A 533 15.58 -16.56 29.32
CA ASP A 533 16.82 -15.97 29.86
C ASP A 533 18.04 -16.31 29.00
N LYS A 534 17.92 -17.34 28.13
CA LYS A 534 18.96 -17.70 27.17
C LYS A 534 19.09 -16.64 26.08
N LYS A 535 20.34 -16.38 25.68
CA LYS A 535 20.68 -15.53 24.54
C LYS A 535 20.78 -16.32 23.24
N TYR A 536 20.30 -15.71 22.16
CA TYR A 536 20.34 -16.23 20.80
C TYR A 536 21.00 -15.20 19.89
N VAL A 537 21.81 -15.67 18.94
CA VAL A 537 22.36 -14.80 17.90
C VAL A 537 21.27 -14.49 16.88
N VAL A 538 20.92 -13.22 16.76
CA VAL A 538 19.88 -12.72 15.85
C VAL A 538 20.48 -11.78 14.81
N ALA A 539 20.18 -12.03 13.55
CA ALA A 539 20.46 -11.12 12.45
C ALA A 539 19.19 -10.37 11.99
N GLY A 540 19.34 -9.17 11.46
CA GLY A 540 18.23 -8.43 10.87
C GLY A 540 18.71 -7.20 10.12
N TRP A 541 17.78 -6.32 9.74
CA TRP A 541 18.10 -5.11 8.97
C TRP A 541 17.07 -4.00 9.19
N ALA A 542 17.31 -2.83 8.58
CA ALA A 542 16.42 -1.67 8.63
C ALA A 542 16.21 -1.10 10.04
N THR A 543 17.29 -0.84 10.77
CA THR A 543 17.19 -0.24 12.11
C THR A 543 16.76 1.23 12.04
N VAL A 544 15.63 1.54 12.68
CA VAL A 544 15.03 2.89 12.68
C VAL A 544 15.79 3.86 13.59
N GLY A 545 15.94 3.51 14.87
CA GLY A 545 16.46 4.41 15.90
C GLY A 545 17.95 4.73 15.80
N SER A 546 18.73 3.93 15.07
CA SER A 546 20.16 4.18 14.86
C SER A 546 20.65 3.49 13.60
N LYS A 547 21.77 3.97 13.04
CA LYS A 547 22.43 3.32 11.93
C LYS A 547 23.14 2.05 12.42
N SER A 548 22.82 0.91 11.83
CA SER A 548 23.51 -0.35 12.09
C SER A 548 24.83 -0.45 11.32
N PRO A 549 25.83 -1.21 11.82
CA PRO A 549 27.17 -1.25 11.21
C PRO A 549 27.29 -2.26 10.04
N GLY A 550 26.29 -3.12 9.83
CA GLY A 550 26.35 -4.14 8.79
C GLY A 550 26.21 -3.57 7.39
N ARG A 551 26.69 -4.33 6.40
CA ARG A 551 26.49 -4.01 4.99
C ARG A 551 24.99 -3.96 4.64
N PRO A 552 24.61 -3.28 3.55
CA PRO A 552 23.24 -3.28 3.06
C PRO A 552 22.69 -4.69 2.85
N ILE A 553 21.40 -4.87 3.13
CA ILE A 553 20.72 -6.16 3.02
C ILE A 553 20.76 -6.77 1.61
N TRP A 554 20.65 -5.96 0.55
CA TRP A 554 20.71 -6.47 -0.83
C TRP A 554 22.05 -7.13 -1.15
N ASP A 555 23.13 -6.64 -0.54
CA ASP A 555 24.46 -7.21 -0.71
C ASP A 555 24.54 -8.57 0.01
N VAL A 556 23.92 -8.71 1.19
CA VAL A 556 23.82 -9.98 1.93
C VAL A 556 22.99 -11.01 1.15
N VAL A 557 21.83 -10.60 0.65
CA VAL A 557 20.94 -11.47 -0.15
C VAL A 557 21.60 -11.84 -1.48
N GLY A 558 22.27 -10.90 -2.13
CA GLY A 558 23.02 -11.14 -3.36
C GLY A 558 24.10 -12.20 -3.18
N ASP A 559 24.92 -12.10 -2.13
CA ASP A 559 25.95 -13.09 -1.81
C ASP A 559 25.36 -14.47 -1.54
N TYR A 560 24.28 -14.55 -0.77
CA TYR A 560 23.57 -15.81 -0.54
C TYR A 560 23.11 -16.44 -1.87
N LEU A 561 22.43 -15.66 -2.71
CA LEU A 561 21.86 -16.16 -3.97
C LEU A 561 22.93 -16.63 -4.97
N ARG A 562 24.06 -15.92 -5.07
CA ARG A 562 25.20 -16.34 -5.92
C ARG A 562 25.71 -17.74 -5.57
N HIS A 563 25.61 -18.14 -4.30
CA HIS A 563 25.99 -19.48 -3.85
C HIS A 563 24.91 -20.54 -4.08
N GLN A 564 23.62 -20.16 -4.14
CA GLN A 564 22.52 -21.13 -4.19
C GLN A 564 22.23 -21.72 -5.57
N LYS A 565 22.61 -21.09 -6.70
CA LYS A 565 22.29 -21.47 -8.10
C LYS A 565 20.79 -21.66 -8.41
N MET A 566 20.09 -22.53 -7.67
CA MET A 566 18.65 -22.73 -7.62
C MET A 566 18.14 -22.42 -6.21
N VAL A 567 17.12 -21.58 -6.08
CA VAL A 567 16.49 -21.23 -4.81
C VAL A 567 15.29 -22.12 -4.58
N LYS A 568 15.34 -22.90 -3.50
CA LYS A 568 14.25 -23.74 -3.02
C LYS A 568 14.05 -23.50 -1.53
N ILE A 569 12.82 -23.20 -1.12
CA ILE A 569 12.51 -23.00 0.29
C ILE A 569 12.43 -24.35 1.00
N LYS A 570 13.48 -24.66 1.77
CA LYS A 570 13.54 -25.90 2.58
C LYS A 570 12.46 -25.90 3.67
N LYS A 571 12.27 -24.75 4.31
CA LYS A 571 11.27 -24.53 5.35
C LYS A 571 10.80 -23.09 5.29
N LEU A 572 9.49 -22.91 5.15
CA LEU A 572 8.83 -21.62 5.31
C LEU A 572 8.44 -21.44 6.79
N ASN A 573 9.09 -20.51 7.48
CA ASN A 573 8.80 -20.16 8.87
C ASN A 573 7.57 -19.24 8.91
N THR A 574 6.44 -19.78 9.35
CA THR A 574 5.18 -19.05 9.52
C THR A 574 4.51 -19.52 10.80
N PRO A 575 3.90 -18.64 11.60
CA PRO A 575 3.33 -19.06 12.87
C PRO A 575 2.15 -20.00 12.70
N LYS A 576 1.97 -20.90 13.67
CA LYS A 576 0.69 -21.60 13.84
C LYS A 576 -0.34 -20.61 14.35
N LEU A 577 -1.40 -20.38 13.58
CA LEU A 577 -2.47 -19.46 13.95
C LEU A 577 -3.58 -20.17 14.74
N VAL A 578 -4.01 -19.55 15.83
CA VAL A 578 -5.08 -20.06 16.70
C VAL A 578 -6.17 -18.99 16.84
N GLY A 579 -7.43 -19.43 16.89
CA GLY A 579 -8.59 -18.53 17.04
C GLY A 579 -9.02 -17.80 15.77
N VAL A 580 -8.47 -18.15 14.60
CA VAL A 580 -8.80 -17.53 13.30
C VAL A 580 -9.58 -18.44 12.35
N LYS A 581 -10.04 -19.60 12.81
CA LYS A 581 -10.81 -20.54 12.00
C LYS A 581 -12.09 -19.87 11.49
N GLY A 582 -12.30 -19.90 10.17
CA GLY A 582 -13.46 -19.28 9.52
C GLY A 582 -13.31 -17.77 9.27
N ASN A 583 -12.15 -17.18 9.58
CA ASN A 583 -11.85 -15.81 9.17
C ASN A 583 -11.74 -15.75 7.63
N PRO A 584 -12.41 -14.82 6.94
CA PRO A 584 -12.36 -14.70 5.48
C PRO A 584 -11.07 -14.06 4.95
N GLY A 585 -10.24 -13.54 5.85
CA GLY A 585 -8.90 -13.00 5.57
C GLY A 585 -7.79 -14.05 5.57
N ILE A 586 -8.11 -15.33 5.48
CA ILE A 586 -7.10 -16.41 5.44
C ILE A 586 -7.54 -17.52 4.48
N ALA A 587 -6.62 -17.90 3.59
CA ALA A 587 -6.79 -19.01 2.65
C ALA A 587 -5.45 -19.72 2.41
N GLU A 588 -5.51 -21.02 2.15
CA GLU A 588 -4.33 -21.87 1.86
C GLU A 588 -3.16 -21.69 2.84
N TYR A 589 -3.49 -21.42 4.10
CA TYR A 589 -2.52 -21.37 5.17
C TYR A 589 -2.33 -22.78 5.73
N ARG A 590 -1.09 -23.15 6.08
CA ARG A 590 -0.79 -24.42 6.73
C ARG A 590 -1.63 -24.51 8.01
N SER A 591 -2.75 -25.24 7.95
CA SER A 591 -3.71 -25.28 9.05
C SER A 591 -3.11 -26.02 10.23
N SER A 592 -3.28 -25.40 11.39
CA SER A 592 -2.98 -25.84 12.76
C SER A 592 -3.31 -27.29 13.10
#